data_AF-D8SJ35-F1
#
_entry.id   AF-D8SJ35-F1
#
_cell.length_a   1.000
_cell.length_b   1.000
_cell.length_c   1.000
_cell.angle_alpha   90.00
_cell.angle_beta   90.00
_cell.angle_gamma   90.00
#
_symmetry.space_group_name_H-M   'P 1'
#
loop_
_entity.id
_entity.type
_entity.pdbx_description
1 polymer ?
#
loop_
_entity_poly.entity_id
_entity_poly.type
_entity_poly.pdbx_seq_one_letter_code
_entity_poly.pdbx_strand_id
1 'polypeptide(L)'
;MAEEEDPHTTFHKQLPVATLKQTMKMPYPEVPDAVKKRLVSEALAPLGELMHRGGYSVRSWDIPAVMDSWFEQLPDQSDPTGSFFRIYGWNYLFYMVKVFCGEGESFGSLQSGTIARPEGCLFRHGLDAPVLLFLLDFFNLPEKLELVQDRLVNYMEITGARVGVLTNLSSSWPCYRAAADELLVSPRVDNPLMAFGFAMEVARSLHGLPLLTPEVRSLLPKLDYSPVLEILGLVCKQSNIDPRKIVDKAVTDDGFKFEDLSDVETLPLHRCGNTNRTVVAVRAKYAGQDVVVKIRDLTSQFRAGTNFALSRLALEVDCYMKLRHIQGSAVPKLLSWGFLKGAMFVFVMMSDGGISELEQWSNPSKAIFSDQEETLRQAMECLREIHKRGIAIYDMNTSKVVSKVDEAGKLRVKLVGFGRARVMQVLSQEWYEATARDLALLKKACHELKKNSEKF
;
A
#
# COMPACT_ATOMS: atom_id res chain seq x y z
N MET A 1 -18.31 -25.78 -26.42
CA MET A 1 -17.17 -25.93 -25.50
C MET A 1 -17.75 -25.91 -24.11
N ALA A 2 -17.52 -26.94 -23.29
CA ALA A 2 -17.92 -26.91 -21.89
C ALA A 2 -17.14 -25.77 -21.23
N GLU A 3 -17.83 -24.84 -20.57
CA GLU A 3 -17.17 -23.94 -19.62
C GLU A 3 -16.59 -24.84 -18.53
N GLU A 4 -15.25 -24.95 -18.46
CA GLU A 4 -14.61 -25.54 -17.29
C GLU A 4 -15.09 -24.73 -16.07
N GLU A 5 -15.82 -25.38 -15.16
CA GLU A 5 -16.21 -24.75 -13.90
C GLU A 5 -14.95 -24.22 -13.22
N ASP A 6 -15.00 -22.95 -12.81
CA ASP A 6 -13.90 -22.33 -12.08
C ASP A 6 -13.58 -23.17 -10.83
N PRO A 7 -12.36 -23.71 -10.67
CA PRO A 7 -11.98 -24.52 -9.51
C PRO A 7 -12.19 -23.80 -8.18
N HIS A 8 -12.24 -22.45 -8.17
CA HIS A 8 -12.67 -21.68 -7.01
C HIS A 8 -14.14 -21.99 -6.64
N THR A 9 -15.05 -21.96 -7.61
CA THR A 9 -16.50 -22.10 -7.42
C THR A 9 -16.88 -23.52 -6.94
N THR A 10 -16.26 -24.56 -7.49
CA THR A 10 -16.53 -25.95 -7.12
C THR A 10 -16.09 -26.27 -5.68
N PHE A 11 -14.94 -25.74 -5.24
CA PHE A 11 -14.47 -25.86 -3.85
C PHE A 11 -15.44 -25.20 -2.84
N HIS A 12 -15.97 -24.02 -3.17
CA HIS A 12 -16.89 -23.29 -2.29
C HIS A 12 -18.25 -23.97 -2.09
N LYS A 13 -18.75 -24.71 -3.08
CA LYS A 13 -20.03 -25.43 -3.00
C LYS A 13 -20.00 -26.60 -2.01
N GLN A 14 -18.82 -27.05 -1.57
CA GLN A 14 -18.63 -28.25 -0.74
C GLN A 14 -18.44 -27.96 0.76
N LEU A 15 -18.39 -26.69 1.18
CA LEU A 15 -18.13 -26.33 2.57
C LEU A 15 -19.43 -26.27 3.41
N PRO A 16 -19.50 -26.95 4.56
CA PRO A 16 -20.70 -26.99 5.40
C PRO A 16 -20.93 -25.68 6.15
N VAL A 17 -22.20 -25.37 6.42
CA VAL A 17 -22.61 -24.30 7.35
C VAL A 17 -22.53 -24.85 8.77
N ALA A 18 -21.79 -24.20 9.67
CA ALA A 18 -21.57 -24.64 11.04
C ALA A 18 -21.55 -23.46 12.02
N THR A 19 -21.74 -23.71 13.32
CA THR A 19 -21.63 -22.67 14.36
C THR A 19 -20.18 -22.20 14.51
N LEU A 20 -19.95 -20.99 15.05
CA LEU A 20 -18.58 -20.44 15.22
C LEU A 20 -17.65 -21.41 15.97
N LYS A 21 -18.10 -21.97 17.09
CA LYS A 21 -17.33 -22.95 17.88
C LYS A 21 -17.06 -24.24 17.10
N GLN A 22 -18.01 -24.72 16.30
CA GLN A 22 -17.78 -25.86 15.42
C GLN A 22 -16.77 -25.52 14.31
N THR A 23 -16.88 -24.35 13.69
CA THR A 23 -15.96 -23.87 12.65
C THR A 23 -14.52 -23.71 13.16
N MET A 24 -14.34 -23.25 14.39
CA MET A 24 -13.00 -23.12 15.02
C MET A 24 -12.39 -24.48 15.43
N LYS A 25 -13.19 -25.55 15.52
CA LYS A 25 -12.70 -26.93 15.74
C LYS A 25 -12.47 -27.71 14.45
N MET A 26 -13.05 -27.26 13.33
CA MET A 26 -12.85 -27.89 12.04
C MET A 26 -11.44 -27.58 11.50
N PRO A 27 -10.76 -28.56 10.87
CA PRO A 27 -9.56 -28.26 10.11
C PRO A 27 -9.92 -27.31 8.97
N TYR A 28 -9.06 -26.31 8.74
CA TYR A 28 -9.28 -25.40 7.61
C TYR A 28 -9.16 -26.19 6.30
N PRO A 29 -10.06 -25.99 5.33
CA PRO A 29 -10.05 -26.79 4.12
C PRO A 29 -8.77 -26.55 3.32
N GLU A 30 -8.16 -27.64 2.85
CA GLU A 30 -6.94 -27.57 2.05
C GLU A 30 -7.18 -26.79 0.75
N VAL A 31 -6.36 -25.77 0.50
CA VAL A 31 -6.46 -25.01 -0.73
C VAL A 31 -5.99 -25.87 -1.91
N PRO A 32 -6.76 -26.01 -3.00
CA PRO A 32 -6.35 -26.81 -4.15
C PRO A 32 -5.02 -26.36 -4.77
N ASP A 33 -4.20 -27.30 -5.23
CA ASP A 33 -2.86 -27.00 -5.74
C ASP A 33 -2.83 -26.06 -6.95
N ALA A 34 -3.86 -26.09 -7.80
CA ALA A 34 -3.99 -25.13 -8.89
C ALA A 34 -4.16 -23.68 -8.39
N VAL A 35 -4.85 -23.50 -7.26
CA VAL A 35 -5.01 -22.20 -6.59
C VAL A 35 -3.70 -21.78 -5.93
N LYS A 36 -3.02 -22.71 -5.23
CA LYS A 36 -1.67 -22.46 -4.68
C LYS A 36 -0.70 -22.05 -5.80
N LYS A 37 -0.64 -22.79 -6.91
CA LYS A 37 0.26 -22.52 -8.04
C LYS A 37 0.03 -21.17 -8.71
N ARG A 38 -1.23 -20.73 -8.83
CA ARG A 38 -1.59 -19.38 -9.33
C ARG A 38 -1.17 -18.26 -8.37
N LEU A 39 -1.18 -18.52 -7.06
CA LEU A 39 -0.68 -17.59 -6.05
C LEU A 39 0.86 -17.53 -6.10
N VAL A 40 1.53 -18.66 -6.38
CA VAL A 40 3.00 -18.84 -6.35
C VAL A 40 3.72 -18.33 -7.62
N SER A 41 3.03 -18.18 -8.76
CA SER A 41 3.69 -17.96 -10.06
C SER A 41 4.27 -16.57 -10.33
N GLU A 42 4.31 -15.65 -9.36
CA GLU A 42 4.88 -14.31 -9.51
C GLU A 42 5.85 -13.99 -8.36
N ALA A 43 7.00 -13.40 -8.70
CA ALA A 43 8.25 -13.45 -7.94
C ALA A 43 8.16 -13.06 -6.45
N LEU A 44 8.75 -13.92 -5.61
CA LEU A 44 8.99 -13.67 -4.18
C LEU A 44 10.43 -13.20 -3.92
N ALA A 45 10.49 -12.08 -3.19
CA ALA A 45 11.54 -11.39 -2.42
C ALA A 45 13.04 -11.71 -2.63
N PRO A 46 13.84 -10.64 -2.77
CA PRO A 46 15.07 -10.47 -1.99
C PRO A 46 14.86 -9.58 -0.75
N LEU A 47 13.80 -8.74 -0.66
CA LEU A 47 13.75 -7.66 0.36
C LEU A 47 13.87 -8.13 1.82
N GLY A 48 13.37 -9.33 2.13
CA GLY A 48 13.46 -9.85 3.48
C GLY A 48 14.86 -10.19 3.97
N GLU A 49 15.79 -10.40 3.04
CA GLU A 49 17.21 -10.56 3.34
C GLU A 49 17.91 -9.19 3.43
N LEU A 50 17.25 -8.11 2.99
CA LEU A 50 17.79 -6.74 2.93
C LEU A 50 17.24 -5.84 4.04
N MET A 51 16.11 -6.21 4.67
CA MET A 51 15.60 -5.54 5.86
C MET A 51 16.43 -5.99 7.06
N HIS A 52 16.99 -5.03 7.80
CA HIS A 52 17.82 -5.33 8.96
C HIS A 52 17.02 -6.06 10.04
N ARG A 53 17.55 -7.20 10.49
CA ARG A 53 17.10 -7.91 11.69
C ARG A 53 17.71 -7.24 12.91
N GLY A 54 16.92 -6.58 13.75
CA GLY A 54 17.38 -6.36 15.13
C GLY A 54 17.02 -5.03 15.78
N GLY A 55 17.45 -4.95 17.05
CA GLY A 55 17.05 -3.93 18.02
C GLY A 55 15.86 -4.35 18.89
N TYR A 56 15.33 -5.55 18.67
CA TYR A 56 14.33 -6.18 19.53
C TYR A 56 14.62 -7.67 19.72
N SER A 57 14.08 -8.25 20.78
CA SER A 57 14.14 -9.67 21.12
C SER A 57 12.81 -10.33 20.81
N VAL A 58 12.86 -11.58 20.34
CA VAL A 58 11.67 -12.42 20.16
C VAL A 58 11.60 -13.41 21.32
N ARG A 59 10.46 -13.45 22.01
CA ARG A 59 10.20 -14.45 23.05
C ARG A 59 8.91 -15.21 22.77
N SER A 60 8.79 -16.39 23.37
CA SER A 60 7.56 -17.16 23.28
C SER A 60 6.46 -16.51 24.10
N TRP A 61 5.28 -16.37 23.50
CA TRP A 61 4.07 -15.98 24.18
C TRP A 61 3.31 -17.23 24.62
N ASP A 62 3.38 -17.57 25.91
CA ASP A 62 2.68 -18.73 26.46
C ASP A 62 1.18 -18.43 26.63
N ILE A 63 0.43 -18.66 25.56
CA ILE A 63 -1.02 -18.44 25.47
C ILE A 63 -1.90 -19.68 25.21
N PRO A 64 -1.43 -20.91 24.93
CA PRO A 64 -2.33 -22.03 24.63
C PRO A 64 -3.47 -22.22 25.63
N ALA A 65 -3.15 -22.30 26.92
CA ALA A 65 -4.17 -22.48 27.97
C ALA A 65 -5.14 -21.28 28.08
N VAL A 66 -4.65 -20.06 27.85
CA VAL A 66 -5.46 -18.84 27.88
C VAL A 66 -6.39 -18.78 26.69
N MET A 67 -5.90 -19.15 25.51
CA MET A 67 -6.67 -19.21 24.27
C MET A 67 -7.72 -20.32 24.31
N ASP A 68 -7.40 -21.49 24.86
CA ASP A 68 -8.36 -22.58 25.07
C ASP A 68 -9.46 -22.16 26.04
N SER A 69 -9.09 -21.51 27.17
CA SER A 69 -10.06 -20.96 28.12
C SER A 69 -10.96 -19.89 27.48
N TRP A 70 -10.39 -18.98 26.69
CA TRP A 70 -11.15 -17.97 25.94
C TRP A 70 -12.13 -18.63 24.96
N PHE A 71 -11.66 -19.64 24.23
CA PHE A 71 -12.47 -20.37 23.26
C PHE A 71 -13.67 -21.06 23.91
N GLU A 72 -13.49 -21.69 25.08
CA GLU A 72 -14.58 -22.35 25.81
C GLU A 72 -15.64 -21.35 26.32
N GLN A 73 -15.26 -20.09 26.57
CA GLN A 73 -16.16 -19.02 27.01
C GLN A 73 -16.97 -18.39 25.86
N LEU A 74 -16.65 -18.66 24.60
CA LEU A 74 -17.40 -18.09 23.47
C LEU A 74 -18.86 -18.59 23.48
N PRO A 75 -19.85 -17.73 23.25
CA PRO A 75 -21.23 -18.16 23.11
C PRO A 75 -21.39 -19.06 21.88
N ASP A 76 -22.17 -20.14 21.99
CA ASP A 76 -22.62 -20.93 20.84
C ASP A 76 -23.63 -20.10 20.04
N GLN A 77 -23.14 -19.19 19.19
CA GLN A 77 -24.01 -18.41 18.33
C GLN A 77 -24.64 -19.30 17.26
N SER A 78 -25.97 -19.25 17.15
CA SER A 78 -26.70 -19.78 16.01
C SER A 78 -26.57 -18.81 14.83
N ASP A 79 -25.64 -19.15 13.94
CA ASP A 79 -25.42 -18.59 12.60
C ASP A 79 -25.05 -17.09 12.47
N PRO A 80 -23.75 -16.75 12.60
CA PRO A 80 -23.24 -15.47 12.12
C PRO A 80 -22.79 -15.50 10.65
N THR A 81 -22.89 -16.64 9.93
CA THR A 81 -21.96 -16.93 8.82
C THR A 81 -22.52 -17.77 7.67
N GLY A 82 -23.63 -17.37 7.07
CA GLY A 82 -23.97 -17.79 5.69
C GLY A 82 -22.95 -17.35 4.61
N SER A 83 -21.90 -16.60 4.98
CA SER A 83 -21.00 -15.92 4.03
C SER A 83 -19.50 -16.14 4.28
N PHE A 84 -19.10 -16.82 5.37
CA PHE A 84 -17.69 -16.85 5.80
C PHE A 84 -16.76 -17.52 4.80
N PHE A 85 -17.24 -18.55 4.10
CA PHE A 85 -16.42 -19.39 3.21
C PHE A 85 -16.52 -19.03 1.72
N ARG A 86 -17.19 -17.93 1.36
CA ARG A 86 -17.25 -17.47 -0.03
C ARG A 86 -16.26 -16.31 -0.23
N ILE A 87 -15.17 -16.60 -0.96
CA ILE A 87 -14.20 -15.69 -1.62
C ILE A 87 -12.84 -15.50 -0.90
N TYR A 88 -11.76 -15.56 -1.69
CA TYR A 88 -10.35 -15.51 -1.25
C TYR A 88 -9.76 -14.11 -1.02
N GLY A 89 -8.71 -14.11 -0.20
CA GLY A 89 -7.71 -13.04 0.00
C GLY A 89 -8.20 -11.91 0.88
N TRP A 90 -8.93 -10.96 0.29
CA TRP A 90 -9.48 -9.80 1.01
C TRP A 90 -10.80 -10.12 1.69
N ASN A 91 -11.59 -11.02 1.10
CA ASN A 91 -12.84 -11.48 1.69
C ASN A 91 -12.58 -12.44 2.85
N TYR A 92 -11.52 -13.27 2.80
CA TYR A 92 -11.07 -14.09 3.92
C TYR A 92 -10.86 -13.25 5.19
N LEU A 93 -10.08 -12.17 5.08
CA LEU A 93 -9.85 -11.25 6.19
C LEU A 93 -11.10 -10.49 6.58
N PHE A 94 -11.78 -9.89 5.60
CA PHE A 94 -13.00 -9.13 5.84
C PHE A 94 -14.10 -9.96 6.52
N TYR A 95 -14.23 -11.24 6.20
CA TYR A 95 -15.20 -12.15 6.83
C TYR A 95 -14.74 -12.64 8.20
N MET A 96 -13.46 -12.99 8.39
CA MET A 96 -12.88 -13.22 9.72
C MET A 96 -13.12 -12.05 10.64
N VAL A 97 -13.01 -10.84 10.10
CA VAL A 97 -13.19 -9.63 10.88
C VAL A 97 -14.66 -9.33 11.14
N LYS A 98 -15.56 -9.58 10.18
CA LYS A 98 -17.01 -9.44 10.41
C LYS A 98 -17.55 -10.35 11.51
N VAL A 99 -16.98 -11.55 11.68
CA VAL A 99 -17.37 -12.49 12.74
C VAL A 99 -17.09 -11.90 14.13
N PHE A 100 -16.01 -11.13 14.26
CA PHE A 100 -15.56 -10.65 15.56
C PHE A 100 -15.73 -9.14 15.76
N CYS A 101 -16.01 -8.34 14.73
CA CYS A 101 -16.19 -6.88 14.84
C CYS A 101 -17.41 -6.51 15.69
N GLY A 102 -17.17 -5.66 16.69
CA GLY A 102 -18.24 -5.00 17.44
C GLY A 102 -18.74 -3.72 16.78
N GLU A 103 -19.80 -3.14 17.35
CA GLU A 103 -20.24 -1.79 16.98
C GLU A 103 -19.13 -0.75 17.23
N GLY A 104 -18.87 0.11 16.24
CA GLY A 104 -17.80 1.11 16.31
C GLY A 104 -16.39 0.59 16.01
N GLU A 105 -16.24 -0.61 15.48
CA GLU A 105 -14.99 -1.11 14.91
C GLU A 105 -15.08 -1.14 13.38
N SER A 106 -13.98 -0.82 12.70
CA SER A 106 -13.91 -0.87 11.25
C SER A 106 -12.65 -1.59 10.80
N PHE A 107 -12.81 -2.47 9.81
CA PHE A 107 -11.72 -3.21 9.22
C PHE A 107 -11.46 -2.74 7.80
N GLY A 108 -10.20 -2.48 7.48
CA GLY A 108 -9.80 -2.05 6.15
C GLY A 108 -8.31 -2.05 5.95
N SER A 109 -7.88 -1.78 4.71
CA SER A 109 -6.47 -1.50 4.35
C SER A 109 -6.06 -0.08 4.73
N LEU A 110 -6.59 0.39 5.87
CA LEU A 110 -6.56 1.72 6.48
C LEU A 110 -7.61 2.73 6.01
N GLN A 111 -8.15 3.47 6.98
CA GLN A 111 -8.83 4.76 6.79
C GLN A 111 -7.78 5.88 6.61
N SER A 112 -8.19 7.07 6.13
CA SER A 112 -7.29 8.15 5.68
C SER A 112 -6.24 8.56 6.72
N GLY A 113 -4.98 8.74 6.28
CA GLY A 113 -3.89 9.34 7.04
C GLY A 113 -2.62 8.48 7.15
N THR A 114 -2.70 7.17 6.91
CA THR A 114 -1.58 6.23 7.11
C THR A 114 -0.85 5.85 5.81
N ILE A 115 0.46 5.66 5.92
CA ILE A 115 1.39 5.68 4.79
C ILE A 115 1.83 4.27 4.30
N ALA A 116 1.40 3.21 4.98
CA ALA A 116 1.83 1.83 4.72
C ALA A 116 0.65 0.85 4.86
N ARG A 117 0.50 -0.18 4.00
CA ARG A 117 -0.68 -1.09 3.98
C ARG A 117 -0.34 -2.53 4.38
N PRO A 118 -0.50 -2.92 5.67
CA PRO A 118 -0.56 -4.34 6.00
C PRO A 118 -1.79 -4.97 5.33
N GLU A 119 -1.79 -6.29 5.21
CA GLU A 119 -2.86 -7.02 4.53
C GLU A 119 -4.23 -6.83 5.21
N GLY A 120 -4.26 -6.48 6.49
CA GLY A 120 -5.45 -5.96 7.18
C GLY A 120 -5.14 -5.14 8.45
N CYS A 121 -6.01 -4.18 8.77
CA CYS A 121 -6.00 -3.42 10.03
C CYS A 121 -7.40 -3.37 10.64
N LEU A 122 -7.46 -3.51 11.96
CA LEU A 122 -8.65 -3.19 12.74
C LEU A 122 -8.50 -1.82 13.40
N PHE A 123 -9.49 -0.97 13.23
CA PHE A 123 -9.61 0.32 13.88
C PHE A 123 -10.81 0.32 14.82
N ARG A 124 -10.71 1.14 15.86
CA ARG A 124 -11.85 1.48 16.70
C ARG A 124 -12.16 2.97 16.56
N HIS A 125 -13.44 3.31 16.49
CA HIS A 125 -13.91 4.68 16.45
C HIS A 125 -13.35 5.47 17.64
N GLY A 126 -12.78 6.65 17.37
CA GLY A 126 -12.19 7.53 18.39
C GLY A 126 -10.71 7.25 18.72
N LEU A 127 -10.07 6.28 18.06
CA LEU A 127 -8.61 6.07 18.14
C LEU A 127 -7.96 6.38 16.79
N ASP A 128 -6.87 7.14 16.81
CA ASP A 128 -6.11 7.48 15.59
C ASP A 128 -5.20 6.34 15.09
N ALA A 129 -4.95 5.34 15.94
CA ALA A 129 -4.09 4.19 15.66
C ALA A 129 -4.91 2.88 15.52
N PRO A 130 -4.51 1.95 14.62
CA PRO A 130 -5.12 0.63 14.58
C PRO A 130 -4.80 -0.18 15.83
N VAL A 131 -5.77 -0.97 16.29
CA VAL A 131 -5.65 -1.80 17.50
C VAL A 131 -5.07 -3.19 17.20
N LEU A 132 -5.23 -3.67 15.97
CA LEU A 132 -4.72 -4.97 15.51
C LEU A 132 -4.20 -4.85 14.08
N LEU A 133 -3.01 -5.42 13.85
CA LEU A 133 -2.44 -5.58 12.53
C LEU A 133 -2.56 -7.04 12.08
N PHE A 134 -2.78 -7.23 10.79
CA PHE A 134 -2.88 -8.56 10.19
C PHE A 134 -1.94 -8.67 9.00
N LEU A 135 -1.00 -9.60 9.09
CA LEU A 135 -0.02 -9.86 8.05
C LEU A 135 -0.23 -11.27 7.48
N LEU A 136 -0.45 -11.34 6.17
CA LEU A 136 -0.71 -12.57 5.45
C LEU A 136 0.49 -12.92 4.57
N ASP A 137 1.13 -14.06 4.84
CA ASP A 137 2.16 -14.65 3.98
C ASP A 137 1.77 -16.07 3.62
N PHE A 138 1.30 -16.24 2.39
CA PHE A 138 0.82 -17.52 1.88
C PHE A 138 1.92 -18.54 1.61
N PHE A 139 3.17 -18.09 1.48
CA PHE A 139 4.18 -18.80 0.71
C PHE A 139 5.38 -19.24 1.53
N ASN A 140 5.71 -18.52 2.59
CA ASN A 140 6.97 -18.72 3.30
C ASN A 140 6.83 -19.03 4.79
N LEU A 141 5.63 -18.96 5.36
CA LEU A 141 5.41 -19.39 6.75
C LEU A 141 5.20 -20.91 6.79
N PRO A 142 5.97 -21.67 7.58
CA PRO A 142 6.79 -21.24 8.72
C PRO A 142 8.29 -20.96 8.44
N GLU A 143 8.82 -21.34 7.28
CA GLU A 143 10.26 -21.29 6.94
C GLU A 143 10.92 -19.91 7.03
N LYS A 144 10.13 -18.82 6.90
CA LYS A 144 10.57 -17.43 7.01
C LYS A 144 9.81 -16.66 8.09
N LEU A 145 9.42 -17.32 9.18
CA LEU A 145 8.69 -16.68 10.29
C LEU A 145 9.42 -15.44 10.83
N GLU A 146 10.74 -15.51 11.00
CA GLU A 146 11.57 -14.38 11.45
C GLU A 146 11.41 -13.14 10.57
N LEU A 147 11.42 -13.33 9.25
CA LEU A 147 11.25 -12.24 8.29
C LEU A 147 9.87 -11.57 8.41
N VAL A 148 8.82 -12.37 8.54
CA VAL A 148 7.46 -11.85 8.64
C VAL A 148 7.27 -11.14 10.00
N GLN A 149 7.97 -11.57 11.05
CA GLN A 149 8.04 -10.88 12.34
C GLN A 149 8.72 -9.50 12.20
N ASP A 150 9.85 -9.40 11.50
CA ASP A 150 10.52 -8.11 11.25
C ASP A 150 9.55 -7.13 10.55
N ARG A 151 8.82 -7.62 9.53
CA ARG A 151 7.81 -6.82 8.83
C ARG A 151 6.71 -6.34 9.78
N LEU A 152 6.23 -7.21 10.67
CA LEU A 152 5.20 -6.86 11.66
C LEU A 152 5.67 -5.77 12.61
N VAL A 153 6.87 -5.91 13.16
CA VAL A 153 7.43 -4.95 14.13
C VAL A 153 7.50 -3.56 13.51
N ASN A 154 7.98 -3.45 12.27
CA ASN A 154 8.00 -2.18 11.58
C ASN A 154 6.60 -1.59 11.35
N TYR A 155 5.60 -2.40 10.97
CA TYR A 155 4.21 -1.92 10.87
C TYR A 155 3.67 -1.46 12.23
N MET A 156 4.00 -2.15 13.32
CA MET A 156 3.65 -1.74 14.69
C MET A 156 4.26 -0.38 15.06
N GLU A 157 5.46 -0.05 14.57
CA GLU A 157 6.08 1.27 14.83
C GLU A 157 5.42 2.40 14.07
N ILE A 158 5.09 2.15 12.80
CA ILE A 158 4.45 3.11 11.91
C ILE A 158 3.06 3.45 12.42
N THR A 159 2.34 2.43 12.87
CA THR A 159 0.93 2.55 13.23
C THR A 159 0.71 2.75 14.73
N GLY A 160 1.69 2.42 15.57
CA GLY A 160 1.55 2.40 17.02
C GLY A 160 0.79 1.19 17.58
N ALA A 161 0.40 0.23 16.72
CA ALA A 161 -0.27 -0.98 17.15
C ALA A 161 0.63 -1.86 18.02
N ARG A 162 0.03 -2.55 19.00
CA ARG A 162 0.73 -3.47 19.92
C ARG A 162 0.45 -4.94 19.65
N VAL A 163 -0.65 -5.25 18.96
CA VAL A 163 -1.06 -6.63 18.67
C VAL A 163 -1.03 -6.87 17.16
N GLY A 164 -0.55 -8.04 16.77
CA GLY A 164 -0.47 -8.48 15.39
C GLY A 164 -0.84 -9.95 15.24
N VAL A 165 -1.26 -10.34 14.04
CA VAL A 165 -1.38 -11.75 13.67
C VAL A 165 -0.56 -11.97 12.41
N LEU A 166 0.39 -12.90 12.49
CA LEU A 166 1.07 -13.46 11.32
C LEU A 166 0.31 -14.71 10.91
N THR A 167 0.01 -14.87 9.63
CA THR A 167 -0.77 -16.03 9.19
C THR A 167 -0.41 -16.50 7.79
N ASN A 168 -0.69 -17.77 7.54
CA ASN A 168 -0.80 -18.36 6.21
C ASN A 168 -2.22 -18.95 6.04
N LEU A 169 -2.41 -19.88 5.11
CA LEU A 169 -3.73 -20.50 4.89
C LEU A 169 -4.17 -21.46 5.99
N SER A 170 -3.22 -22.03 6.71
CA SER A 170 -3.45 -23.19 7.59
C SER A 170 -3.03 -22.93 9.02
N SER A 171 -2.42 -21.79 9.32
CA SER A 171 -1.78 -21.54 10.60
C SER A 171 -1.60 -20.05 10.86
N SER A 172 -1.63 -19.69 12.13
CA SER A 172 -1.39 -18.33 12.58
C SER A 172 -0.51 -18.29 13.83
N TRP A 173 0.13 -17.14 14.01
CA TRP A 173 0.96 -16.80 15.16
C TRP A 173 0.51 -15.43 15.68
N PRO A 174 -0.41 -15.40 16.67
CA PRO A 174 -0.63 -14.23 17.49
C PRO A 174 0.67 -13.65 18.02
N CYS A 175 0.81 -12.34 17.86
CA CYS A 175 2.00 -11.59 18.25
C CYS A 175 1.59 -10.41 19.13
N TYR A 176 2.37 -10.16 20.17
CA TYR A 176 2.18 -9.05 21.08
C TYR A 176 3.50 -8.33 21.34
N ARG A 177 3.53 -7.02 21.10
CA ARG A 177 4.66 -6.17 21.41
C ARG A 177 4.55 -5.68 22.85
N ALA A 178 5.14 -6.44 23.76
CA ALA A 178 5.13 -6.17 25.19
C ALA A 178 5.94 -4.92 25.56
N ALA A 179 7.07 -4.73 24.87
CA ALA A 179 7.95 -3.58 25.04
C ALA A 179 8.46 -3.04 23.70
N ALA A 180 9.17 -1.92 23.77
CA ALA A 180 9.89 -1.30 22.66
C ALA A 180 10.72 -2.29 21.84
N ASP A 181 11.48 -3.11 22.54
CA ASP A 181 12.50 -4.03 22.08
C ASP A 181 12.10 -5.49 22.34
N GLU A 182 10.81 -5.79 22.48
CA GLU A 182 10.34 -7.15 22.74
C GLU A 182 9.05 -7.48 21.96
N LEU A 183 9.15 -8.51 21.10
CA LEU A 183 8.02 -9.14 20.43
C LEU A 183 7.78 -10.51 21.03
N LEU A 184 6.61 -10.70 21.65
CA LEU A 184 6.13 -12.01 22.07
C LEU A 184 5.38 -12.66 20.89
N VAL A 185 5.75 -13.90 20.56
CA VAL A 185 5.15 -14.67 19.46
C VAL A 185 4.62 -15.97 20.01
N SER A 186 3.35 -16.26 19.78
CA SER A 186 2.74 -17.50 20.24
C SER A 186 3.31 -18.73 19.53
N PRO A 187 3.09 -19.93 20.09
CA PRO A 187 3.15 -21.16 19.29
C PRO A 187 2.23 -21.09 18.07
N ARG A 188 2.50 -21.97 17.10
CA ARG A 188 1.66 -22.13 15.90
C ARG A 188 0.24 -22.53 16.32
N VAL A 189 -0.74 -21.78 15.84
CA VAL A 189 -2.16 -22.06 15.99
C VAL A 189 -2.68 -22.56 14.65
N ASP A 190 -3.07 -23.83 14.57
CA ASP A 190 -3.55 -24.45 13.33
C ASP A 190 -4.92 -23.93 12.87
N ASN A 191 -5.59 -23.14 13.70
CA ASN A 191 -6.82 -22.46 13.32
C ASN A 191 -6.61 -20.93 13.27
N PRO A 192 -6.44 -20.34 12.07
CA PRO A 192 -6.31 -18.90 11.92
C PRO A 192 -7.48 -18.07 12.47
N LEU A 193 -8.70 -18.60 12.41
CA LEU A 193 -9.88 -17.92 12.96
C LEU A 193 -9.80 -17.83 14.49
N MET A 194 -9.34 -18.89 15.14
CA MET A 194 -9.09 -18.92 16.57
C MET A 194 -8.01 -17.93 16.97
N ALA A 195 -6.86 -17.95 16.30
CA ALA A 195 -5.79 -17.01 16.53
C ALA A 195 -6.23 -15.55 16.36
N PHE A 196 -7.00 -15.27 15.30
CA PHE A 196 -7.46 -13.92 15.00
C PHE A 196 -8.47 -13.40 16.04
N GLY A 197 -9.48 -14.21 16.38
CA GLY A 197 -10.45 -13.84 17.40
C GLY A 197 -9.80 -13.61 18.77
N PHE A 198 -8.83 -14.46 19.13
CA PHE A 198 -8.06 -14.30 20.36
C PHE A 198 -7.22 -13.02 20.35
N ALA A 199 -6.47 -12.76 19.26
CA ALA A 199 -5.66 -11.56 19.12
C ALA A 199 -6.51 -10.29 19.14
N MET A 200 -7.73 -10.32 18.56
CA MET A 200 -8.69 -9.24 18.70
C MET A 200 -9.04 -8.99 20.16
N GLU A 201 -9.41 -10.03 20.91
CA GLU A 201 -9.77 -9.87 22.32
C GLU A 201 -8.61 -9.33 23.17
N VAL A 202 -7.39 -9.80 22.90
CA VAL A 202 -6.19 -9.23 23.54
C VAL A 202 -6.03 -7.75 23.17
N ALA A 203 -6.16 -7.38 21.89
CA ALA A 203 -6.14 -5.99 21.47
C ALA A 203 -7.23 -5.15 22.17
N ARG A 204 -8.38 -5.76 22.50
CA ARG A 204 -9.45 -5.11 23.27
C ARG A 204 -9.11 -4.96 24.75
N SER A 205 -8.40 -5.90 25.35
CA SER A 205 -8.04 -5.79 26.77
C SER A 205 -6.95 -4.73 27.04
N LEU A 206 -6.23 -4.28 26.01
CA LEU A 206 -5.08 -3.38 26.13
C LEU A 206 -5.43 -1.88 26.00
N HIS A 207 -6.71 -1.50 26.06
CA HIS A 207 -7.11 -0.10 25.95
C HIS A 207 -6.50 0.78 27.05
N GLY A 208 -6.04 1.97 26.64
CA GLY A 208 -5.50 2.98 27.56
C GLY A 208 -3.99 2.89 27.78
N LEU A 209 -3.31 1.87 27.24
CA LEU A 209 -1.85 1.88 27.21
C LEU A 209 -1.36 2.96 26.21
N PRO A 210 -0.38 3.80 26.60
CA PRO A 210 0.16 4.80 25.68
C PRO A 210 0.72 4.12 24.42
N LEU A 211 0.61 4.77 23.26
CA LEU A 211 1.29 4.30 22.06
C LEU A 211 2.80 4.20 22.35
N LEU A 212 3.50 3.31 21.65
CA LEU A 212 4.96 3.27 21.74
C LEU A 212 5.50 4.67 21.35
N THR A 213 6.21 5.32 22.27
CA THR A 213 6.62 6.72 22.11
C THR A 213 7.71 6.86 21.03
N PRO A 214 7.90 8.06 20.44
CA PRO A 214 8.96 8.29 19.46
C PRO A 214 10.37 7.97 19.95
N GLU A 215 10.64 8.05 21.27
CA GLU A 215 11.95 7.75 21.88
C GLU A 215 12.36 6.29 21.69
N VAL A 216 11.39 5.38 21.67
CA VAL A 216 11.58 3.95 21.37
C VAL A 216 12.14 3.73 19.98
N ARG A 217 11.79 4.60 19.01
CA ARG A 217 12.27 4.52 17.62
C ARG A 217 13.78 4.79 17.48
N SER A 218 14.44 5.33 18.52
CA SER A 218 15.87 5.66 18.51
C SER A 218 16.80 4.55 19.01
N LEU A 219 16.25 3.50 19.62
CA LEU A 219 17.01 2.39 20.21
C LEU A 219 17.39 1.30 19.20
N LEU A 220 16.83 1.36 17.99
CA LEU A 220 17.14 0.41 16.94
C LEU A 220 18.51 0.71 16.30
N PRO A 221 19.30 -0.32 15.95
CA PRO A 221 20.55 -0.14 15.23
C PRO A 221 20.32 0.58 13.89
N LYS A 222 21.30 1.40 13.49
CA LYS A 222 21.29 2.06 12.18
C LYS A 222 21.20 1.03 11.06
N LEU A 223 20.30 1.28 10.13
CA LEU A 223 19.97 0.38 9.03
C LEU A 223 21.05 0.44 7.94
N ASP A 224 21.51 -0.72 7.46
CA ASP A 224 22.38 -0.80 6.28
C ASP A 224 21.53 -0.81 5.00
N TYR A 225 21.52 0.34 4.30
CA TYR A 225 20.81 0.49 3.03
C TYR A 225 21.60 -0.05 1.83
N SER A 226 22.86 -0.47 2.01
CA SER A 226 23.76 -0.87 0.92
C SER A 226 23.15 -1.89 -0.03
N PRO A 227 22.48 -2.98 0.45
CA PRO A 227 21.92 -3.98 -0.45
C PRO A 227 20.77 -3.44 -1.32
N VAL A 228 19.89 -2.61 -0.75
CA VAL A 228 18.77 -2.02 -1.52
C VAL A 228 19.27 -0.95 -2.49
N LEU A 229 20.27 -0.17 -2.09
CA LEU A 229 20.93 0.82 -2.96
C LEU A 229 21.67 0.13 -4.12
N GLU A 230 22.28 -1.03 -3.89
CA GLU A 230 22.90 -1.83 -4.95
C GLU A 230 21.87 -2.32 -5.97
N ILE A 231 20.74 -2.87 -5.52
CA ILE A 231 19.65 -3.29 -6.41
C ILE A 231 19.09 -2.08 -7.18
N LEU A 232 18.87 -0.94 -6.51
CA LEU A 232 18.46 0.28 -7.19
C LEU A 232 19.48 0.68 -8.27
N GLY A 233 20.77 0.55 -7.99
CA GLY A 233 21.84 0.78 -8.95
C GLY A 233 21.79 -0.17 -10.15
N LEU A 234 21.55 -1.45 -9.93
CA LEU A 234 21.36 -2.45 -11.00
C LEU A 234 20.13 -2.13 -11.86
N VAL A 235 19.02 -1.78 -11.23
CA VAL A 235 17.77 -1.40 -11.90
C VAL A 235 17.96 -0.12 -12.73
N CYS A 236 18.71 0.86 -12.22
CA CYS A 236 19.06 2.07 -12.97
C CYS A 236 19.84 1.69 -14.24
N LYS A 237 20.88 0.85 -14.11
CA LYS A 237 21.69 0.38 -15.25
C LYS A 237 20.82 -0.34 -16.30
N GLN A 238 19.97 -1.27 -15.87
CA GLN A 238 19.04 -2.00 -16.76
C GLN A 238 18.06 -1.07 -17.49
N SER A 239 17.72 0.06 -16.86
CA SER A 239 16.81 1.06 -17.42
C SER A 239 17.53 2.15 -18.23
N ASN A 240 18.83 2.02 -18.48
CA ASN A 240 19.68 3.05 -19.10
C ASN A 240 19.66 4.41 -18.36
N ILE A 241 19.56 4.37 -17.04
CA ILE A 241 19.60 5.52 -16.14
C ILE A 241 20.95 5.52 -15.42
N ASP A 242 21.60 6.67 -15.37
CA ASP A 242 22.84 6.85 -14.60
C ASP A 242 22.58 6.67 -13.09
N PRO A 243 23.09 5.60 -12.46
CA PRO A 243 22.80 5.31 -11.05
C PRO A 243 23.21 6.45 -10.11
N ARG A 244 24.29 7.18 -10.40
CA ARG A 244 24.79 8.27 -9.54
C ARG A 244 23.80 9.40 -9.38
N LYS A 245 22.92 9.59 -10.36
CA LYS A 245 21.89 10.64 -10.29
C LYS A 245 20.78 10.30 -9.30
N ILE A 246 20.55 9.01 -9.05
CA ILE A 246 19.41 8.54 -8.26
C ILE A 246 19.86 7.97 -6.92
N VAL A 247 20.86 7.08 -6.92
CA VAL A 247 21.35 6.35 -5.74
C VAL A 247 22.07 7.30 -4.79
N ASP A 248 23.06 8.07 -5.28
CA ASP A 248 23.89 8.95 -4.44
C ASP A 248 23.10 10.10 -3.79
N LYS A 249 21.89 10.37 -4.29
CA LYS A 249 20.99 11.43 -3.82
C LYS A 249 19.73 10.89 -3.15
N ALA A 250 19.59 9.57 -3.04
CA ALA A 250 18.45 8.98 -2.35
C ALA A 250 18.56 9.30 -0.85
N VAL A 251 17.51 9.91 -0.31
CA VAL A 251 17.42 10.15 1.13
C VAL A 251 17.15 8.83 1.85
N THR A 252 17.82 8.62 2.98
CA THR A 252 17.57 7.49 3.90
C THR A 252 16.88 7.99 5.18
N ASP A 253 16.51 7.11 6.12
CA ASP A 253 15.75 7.51 7.34
C ASP A 253 16.45 8.55 8.22
N ASP A 254 17.76 8.79 8.00
CA ASP A 254 18.50 9.86 8.66
C ASP A 254 18.11 11.27 8.16
N GLY A 255 17.48 11.40 6.98
CA GLY A 255 17.21 12.69 6.35
C GLY A 255 15.73 13.11 6.27
N PHE A 256 14.80 12.20 5.99
CA PHE A 256 13.36 12.47 5.92
C PHE A 256 12.60 11.43 6.73
N LYS A 257 11.67 11.88 7.57
CA LYS A 257 10.86 11.03 8.44
C LYS A 257 9.37 11.32 8.24
N PHE A 258 8.51 10.32 8.41
CA PHE A 258 7.06 10.53 8.27
C PHE A 258 6.51 11.52 9.29
N GLU A 259 7.16 11.55 10.45
CA GLU A 259 6.90 12.44 11.57
C GLU A 259 7.12 13.93 11.22
N ASP A 260 7.86 14.20 10.13
CA ASP A 260 8.06 15.56 9.62
C ASP A 260 6.87 16.08 8.80
N LEU A 261 5.87 15.23 8.53
CA LEU A 261 4.64 15.58 7.83
C LEU A 261 3.55 16.03 8.82
N SER A 262 2.88 17.12 8.48
CA SER A 262 1.68 17.63 9.17
C SER A 262 0.49 17.73 8.21
N ASP A 263 -0.74 17.88 8.71
CA ASP A 263 -1.96 18.01 7.90
C ASP A 263 -2.14 16.90 6.84
N VAL A 264 -1.93 15.65 7.23
CA VAL A 264 -1.87 14.51 6.30
C VAL A 264 -3.28 14.09 5.83
N GLU A 265 -3.55 14.22 4.52
CA GLU A 265 -4.75 13.76 3.83
C GLU A 265 -4.38 12.66 2.82
N THR A 266 -4.97 11.47 2.92
CA THR A 266 -4.73 10.41 1.92
C THR A 266 -5.46 10.71 0.61
N LEU A 267 -4.73 10.62 -0.50
CA LEU A 267 -5.27 10.81 -1.85
C LEU A 267 -5.80 9.50 -2.43
N PRO A 268 -6.97 9.52 -3.10
CA PRO A 268 -7.47 8.35 -3.81
C PRO A 268 -6.57 8.11 -5.03
N LEU A 269 -5.88 6.96 -5.07
CA LEU A 269 -4.96 6.67 -6.17
C LEU A 269 -5.59 5.94 -7.37
N HIS A 270 -6.71 5.20 -7.25
CA HIS A 270 -7.42 4.60 -8.40
C HIS A 270 -8.86 4.14 -8.09
N ARG A 271 -9.73 4.10 -9.12
CA ARG A 271 -11.14 3.63 -9.12
C ARG A 271 -11.36 2.14 -9.41
N CYS A 272 -10.37 1.42 -9.94
CA CYS A 272 -10.56 0.02 -10.33
C CYS A 272 -10.23 -0.93 -9.19
N GLY A 273 -11.22 -1.72 -8.78
CA GLY A 273 -11.19 -2.70 -7.69
C GLY A 273 -10.19 -3.86 -7.81
N ASN A 274 -9.15 -3.79 -8.64
CA ASN A 274 -8.05 -4.75 -8.64
C ASN A 274 -6.83 -4.21 -9.41
N THR A 275 -5.67 -4.11 -8.75
CA THR A 275 -4.42 -4.84 -9.10
C THR A 275 -3.11 -4.22 -8.58
N ASN A 276 -3.04 -2.99 -8.07
CA ASN A 276 -1.81 -2.49 -7.40
C ASN A 276 -2.12 -1.62 -6.18
N ARG A 277 -2.45 -2.27 -5.06
CA ARG A 277 -2.70 -1.64 -3.75
C ARG A 277 -1.42 -1.25 -2.99
N THR A 278 -0.26 -1.31 -3.67
CA THR A 278 1.09 -1.13 -3.10
C THR A 278 1.59 0.30 -3.10
N VAL A 279 0.80 1.22 -3.64
CA VAL A 279 1.13 2.64 -3.74
C VAL A 279 0.11 3.44 -2.94
N VAL A 280 0.60 4.28 -2.04
CA VAL A 280 -0.16 5.26 -1.27
C VAL A 280 0.33 6.65 -1.69
N ALA A 281 -0.59 7.60 -1.79
CA ALA A 281 -0.21 9.00 -1.93
C ALA A 281 -0.92 9.78 -0.84
N VAL A 282 -0.19 10.68 -0.22
CA VAL A 282 -0.70 11.59 0.80
C VAL A 282 -0.40 13.01 0.39
N ARG A 283 -1.36 13.91 0.59
CA ARG A 283 -1.13 15.34 0.65
C ARG A 283 -0.80 15.70 2.09
N ALA A 284 0.20 16.54 2.30
CA ALA A 284 0.64 16.94 3.63
C ALA A 284 1.35 18.30 3.55
N LYS A 285 1.65 18.88 4.71
CA LYS A 285 2.61 19.98 4.85
C LYS A 285 3.96 19.44 5.30
N TYR A 286 5.01 19.83 4.60
CA TYR A 286 6.40 19.54 4.92
C TYR A 286 7.21 20.83 4.86
N ALA A 287 7.90 21.17 5.95
CA ALA A 287 8.65 22.43 6.09
C ALA A 287 7.83 23.68 5.71
N GLY A 288 6.53 23.70 6.07
CA GLY A 288 5.60 24.80 5.78
C GLY A 288 5.06 24.85 4.33
N GLN A 289 5.42 23.88 3.49
CA GLN A 289 4.96 23.78 2.10
C GLN A 289 3.96 22.64 1.91
N ASP A 290 2.92 22.87 1.10
CA ASP A 290 2.04 21.80 0.63
C ASP A 290 2.76 20.86 -0.35
N VAL A 291 2.79 19.59 0.01
CA VAL A 291 3.46 18.52 -0.72
C VAL A 291 2.52 17.35 -0.97
N VAL A 292 2.84 16.59 -2.01
CA VAL A 292 2.31 15.25 -2.22
C VAL A 292 3.48 14.28 -2.07
N VAL A 293 3.34 13.33 -1.14
CA VAL A 293 4.27 12.24 -0.95
C VAL A 293 3.64 10.98 -1.52
N LYS A 294 4.30 10.39 -2.50
CA LYS A 294 3.91 9.12 -3.09
C LYS A 294 4.80 8.02 -2.52
N ILE A 295 4.22 7.15 -1.72
CA ILE A 295 4.89 6.04 -1.05
C ILE A 295 4.56 4.74 -1.75
N ARG A 296 5.55 3.87 -1.92
CA ARG A 296 5.37 2.51 -2.40
C ARG A 296 5.89 1.54 -1.37
N ASP A 297 5.09 0.53 -1.08
CA ASP A 297 5.47 -0.57 -0.22
C ASP A 297 6.31 -1.59 -1.00
N LEU A 298 7.58 -1.72 -0.60
CA LEU A 298 8.52 -2.69 -1.15
C LEU A 298 8.31 -4.10 -0.54
N THR A 299 7.50 -4.21 0.51
CA THR A 299 7.20 -5.47 1.23
C THR A 299 5.98 -6.21 0.69
N SER A 300 5.20 -5.58 -0.19
CA SER A 300 3.98 -6.18 -0.73
C SER A 300 4.26 -7.39 -1.63
N GLN A 301 3.57 -8.48 -1.33
CA GLN A 301 3.68 -9.78 -2.00
C GLN A 301 2.84 -9.87 -3.30
N PHE A 302 1.91 -8.93 -3.51
CA PHE A 302 1.03 -8.96 -4.67
C PHE A 302 1.71 -8.33 -5.91
N ARG A 303 2.21 -9.20 -6.80
CA ARG A 303 2.38 -9.01 -8.26
C ARG A 303 3.51 -8.13 -8.82
N ALA A 304 4.44 -7.62 -8.01
CA ALA A 304 5.50 -6.78 -8.60
C ALA A 304 6.91 -6.92 -8.02
N GLY A 305 7.07 -7.35 -6.77
CA GLY A 305 8.38 -7.46 -6.13
C GLY A 305 9.14 -6.13 -6.01
N THR A 306 10.21 -6.16 -5.21
CA THR A 306 11.12 -5.03 -4.96
C THR A 306 11.61 -4.38 -6.25
N ASN A 307 12.06 -5.20 -7.21
CA ASN A 307 12.72 -4.72 -8.43
C ASN A 307 11.77 -3.85 -9.24
N PHE A 308 10.51 -4.25 -9.42
CA PHE A 308 9.54 -3.42 -10.15
C PHE A 308 9.31 -2.09 -9.43
N ALA A 309 9.11 -2.09 -8.11
CA ALA A 309 8.87 -0.86 -7.37
C ALA A 309 10.08 0.10 -7.42
N LEU A 310 11.31 -0.44 -7.33
CA LEU A 310 12.55 0.30 -7.54
C LEU A 310 12.69 0.80 -8.98
N SER A 311 12.29 0.02 -9.99
CA SER A 311 12.30 0.46 -11.40
C SER A 311 11.32 1.60 -11.61
N ARG A 312 10.15 1.54 -10.97
CA ARG A 312 9.14 2.61 -11.02
C ARG A 312 9.63 3.87 -10.31
N LEU A 313 10.38 3.74 -9.22
CA LEU A 313 11.04 4.86 -8.55
C LEU A 313 12.09 5.49 -9.46
N ALA A 314 13.05 4.70 -9.94
CA ALA A 314 14.17 5.16 -10.76
C ALA A 314 13.68 5.92 -12.00
N LEU A 315 12.73 5.34 -12.71
CA LEU A 315 12.12 5.94 -13.90
C LEU A 315 11.37 7.25 -13.57
N GLU A 316 10.59 7.29 -12.49
CA GLU A 316 9.84 8.50 -12.11
C GLU A 316 10.78 9.64 -11.73
N VAL A 317 11.84 9.35 -10.97
CA VAL A 317 12.88 10.33 -10.60
C VAL A 317 13.65 10.80 -11.82
N ASP A 318 14.08 9.91 -12.72
CA ASP A 318 14.77 10.27 -13.96
C ASP A 318 13.91 11.20 -14.84
N CYS A 319 12.61 10.90 -14.98
CA CYS A 319 11.68 11.77 -15.69
C CYS A 319 11.64 13.17 -15.07
N TYR A 320 11.47 13.28 -13.76
CA TYR A 320 11.46 14.58 -13.09
C TYR A 320 12.78 15.33 -13.26
N MET A 321 13.93 14.64 -13.20
CA MET A 321 15.24 15.24 -13.45
C MET A 321 15.36 15.81 -14.86
N LYS A 322 14.89 15.09 -15.87
CA LYS A 322 14.85 15.56 -17.28
C LYS A 322 13.87 16.72 -17.48
N LEU A 323 12.84 16.81 -16.64
CA LEU A 323 11.81 17.86 -16.68
C LEU A 323 12.13 19.07 -15.78
N ARG A 324 13.33 19.17 -15.20
CA ARG A 324 13.72 20.23 -14.24
C ARG A 324 13.32 21.64 -14.67
N HIS A 325 13.46 21.97 -15.96
CA HIS A 325 13.17 23.31 -16.50
C HIS A 325 11.68 23.66 -16.59
N ILE A 326 10.79 22.67 -16.50
CA ILE A 326 9.34 22.85 -16.56
C ILE A 326 8.64 22.45 -15.26
N GLN A 327 9.42 22.18 -14.21
CA GLN A 327 8.90 21.94 -12.88
C GLN A 327 8.31 23.23 -12.30
N GLY A 328 7.15 23.11 -11.65
CA GLY A 328 6.34 24.22 -11.15
C GLY A 328 5.38 24.82 -12.18
N SER A 329 5.66 24.67 -13.49
CA SER A 329 4.78 25.13 -14.57
C SER A 329 3.96 24.00 -15.17
N ALA A 330 4.60 23.02 -15.80
CA ALA A 330 3.92 21.91 -16.50
C ALA A 330 3.79 20.64 -15.65
N VAL A 331 4.69 20.45 -14.69
CA VAL A 331 4.73 19.32 -13.77
C VAL A 331 5.04 19.80 -12.35
N PRO A 332 4.71 19.06 -11.28
CA PRO A 332 5.16 19.38 -9.93
C PRO A 332 6.68 19.50 -9.80
N LYS A 333 7.14 20.27 -8.80
CA LYS A 333 8.55 20.28 -8.41
C LYS A 333 8.89 19.00 -7.67
N LEU A 334 9.94 18.29 -8.09
CA LEU A 334 10.51 17.18 -7.34
C LEU A 334 11.31 17.76 -6.16
N LEU A 335 10.95 17.37 -4.94
CA LEU A 335 11.55 17.92 -3.71
C LEU A 335 12.53 16.93 -3.11
N SER A 336 12.12 15.67 -2.97
CA SER A 336 12.92 14.61 -2.36
C SER A 336 12.45 13.24 -2.83
N TRP A 337 13.31 12.25 -2.72
CA TRP A 337 12.98 10.83 -2.93
C TRP A 337 13.96 9.99 -2.12
N GLY A 338 13.56 8.75 -1.85
CA GLY A 338 14.42 7.87 -1.08
C GLY A 338 13.67 6.73 -0.42
N PHE A 339 14.21 6.31 0.71
CA PHE A 339 13.78 5.16 1.48
C PHE A 339 13.27 5.58 2.84
N LEU A 340 12.27 4.86 3.33
CA LEU A 340 11.70 5.05 4.66
C LEU A 340 11.55 3.71 5.37
N LYS A 341 11.70 3.75 6.69
CA LYS A 341 11.58 2.65 7.64
C LYS A 341 12.38 1.42 7.16
N GLY A 342 13.70 1.55 7.09
CA GLY A 342 14.59 0.44 6.72
C GLY A 342 14.43 -0.03 5.28
N ALA A 343 14.12 0.90 4.37
CA ALA A 343 13.84 0.60 2.97
C ALA A 343 12.65 -0.34 2.75
N MET A 344 11.72 -0.42 3.70
CA MET A 344 10.40 -1.01 3.47
C MET A 344 9.59 -0.20 2.49
N PHE A 345 9.76 1.12 2.51
CA PHE A 345 9.06 2.02 1.61
C PHE A 345 10.03 2.80 0.77
N VAL A 346 9.63 3.05 -0.46
CA VAL A 346 10.24 4.11 -1.28
C VAL A 346 9.25 5.23 -1.47
N PHE A 347 9.75 6.45 -1.41
CA PHE A 347 8.92 7.63 -1.60
C PHE A 347 9.44 8.54 -2.71
N VAL A 348 8.51 9.27 -3.31
CA VAL A 348 8.78 10.44 -4.14
C VAL A 348 7.94 11.58 -3.59
N MET A 349 8.58 12.66 -3.17
CA MET A 349 7.95 13.87 -2.66
C MET A 349 7.98 14.96 -3.73
N MET A 350 6.82 15.55 -3.99
CA MET A 350 6.67 16.63 -4.96
C MET A 350 5.81 17.77 -4.41
N SER A 351 5.94 18.97 -4.96
CA SER A 351 5.04 20.09 -4.63
C SER A 351 3.60 19.72 -4.97
N ASP A 352 2.62 20.16 -4.19
CA ASP A 352 1.23 19.90 -4.55
C ASP A 352 0.85 20.58 -5.89
N GLY A 353 0.33 19.76 -6.82
CA GLY A 353 -0.15 20.18 -8.12
C GLY A 353 -1.63 20.57 -8.12
N GLY A 354 -2.34 20.29 -7.03
CA GLY A 354 -3.77 20.50 -6.87
C GLY A 354 -4.56 19.20 -6.93
N ILE A 355 -5.81 19.32 -7.36
CA ILE A 355 -6.84 18.30 -7.24
C ILE A 355 -7.03 17.61 -8.59
N SER A 356 -7.14 16.28 -8.58
CA SER A 356 -7.48 15.46 -9.75
C SER A 356 -8.98 15.20 -9.85
N GLU A 357 -9.49 14.78 -11.00
CA GLU A 357 -10.89 14.36 -11.15
C GLU A 357 -11.28 13.26 -10.15
N LEU A 358 -10.38 12.29 -9.93
CA LEU A 358 -10.62 11.19 -9.02
C LEU A 358 -10.88 11.68 -7.58
N GLU A 359 -10.13 12.71 -7.17
CA GLU A 359 -10.31 13.36 -5.87
C GLU A 359 -11.61 14.17 -5.81
N GLN A 360 -11.99 14.86 -6.89
CA GLN A 360 -13.24 15.62 -6.94
C GLN A 360 -14.48 14.74 -6.83
N TRP A 361 -14.49 13.57 -7.48
CA TRP A 361 -15.64 12.67 -7.34
C TRP A 361 -15.74 12.07 -5.93
N SER A 362 -14.60 11.95 -5.22
CA SER A 362 -14.59 11.54 -3.81
C SER A 362 -15.02 12.67 -2.88
N ASN A 363 -14.87 13.93 -3.30
CA ASN A 363 -15.31 15.10 -2.55
C ASN A 363 -15.83 16.22 -3.49
N PRO A 364 -17.12 16.19 -3.86
CA PRO A 364 -17.71 17.13 -4.82
C PRO A 364 -17.60 18.60 -4.41
N SER A 365 -17.45 18.89 -3.11
CA SER A 365 -17.24 20.25 -2.60
C SER A 365 -15.91 20.88 -3.03
N LYS A 366 -14.96 20.07 -3.51
CA LYS A 366 -13.63 20.47 -4.01
C LYS A 366 -13.58 20.56 -5.55
N ALA A 367 -14.73 20.63 -6.25
CA ALA A 367 -14.76 20.68 -7.71
C ALA A 367 -14.14 21.99 -8.26
N ILE A 368 -13.06 21.87 -9.04
CA ILE A 368 -12.35 23.01 -9.64
C ILE A 368 -12.59 23.11 -11.16
N PHE A 369 -13.14 22.07 -11.82
CA PHE A 369 -13.31 22.04 -13.27
C PHE A 369 -14.54 22.82 -13.77
N SER A 370 -14.68 24.10 -13.41
CA SER A 370 -15.68 24.97 -14.03
C SER A 370 -15.35 25.29 -15.50
N ASP A 371 -14.09 25.10 -15.93
CA ASP A 371 -13.66 25.29 -17.32
C ASP A 371 -12.84 24.08 -17.83
N GLN A 372 -13.54 23.08 -18.36
CA GLN A 372 -12.96 21.86 -18.90
C GLN A 372 -12.12 22.10 -20.17
N GLU A 373 -12.47 23.11 -20.98
CA GLU A 373 -11.77 23.39 -22.23
C GLU A 373 -10.41 24.03 -21.97
N GLU A 374 -10.37 24.99 -21.04
CA GLU A 374 -9.12 25.59 -20.57
C GLU A 374 -8.24 24.55 -19.87
N THR A 375 -8.84 23.64 -19.09
CA THR A 375 -8.11 22.54 -18.46
C THR A 375 -7.43 21.65 -19.51
N LEU A 376 -8.17 21.22 -20.54
CA LEU A 376 -7.64 20.41 -21.62
C LEU A 376 -6.55 21.15 -22.41
N ARG A 377 -6.77 22.45 -22.69
CA ARG A 377 -5.80 23.29 -23.40
C ARG A 377 -4.48 23.35 -22.64
N GLN A 378 -4.51 23.67 -21.34
CA GLN A 378 -3.29 23.71 -20.52
C GLN A 378 -2.67 22.32 -20.34
N ALA A 379 -3.47 21.25 -20.19
CA ALA A 379 -2.95 19.88 -20.12
C ALA A 379 -2.22 19.47 -21.40
N MET A 380 -2.75 19.85 -22.58
CA MET A 380 -2.09 19.62 -23.87
C MET A 380 -0.77 20.41 -23.98
N GLU A 381 -0.72 21.64 -23.48
CA GLU A 381 0.51 22.44 -23.44
C GLU A 381 1.57 21.79 -22.54
N CYS A 382 1.17 21.32 -21.36
CA CYS A 382 2.04 20.57 -20.46
C CYS A 382 2.57 19.30 -21.14
N LEU A 383 1.68 18.54 -21.80
CA LEU A 383 2.04 17.30 -22.48
C LEU A 383 3.02 17.54 -23.62
N ARG A 384 2.83 18.60 -24.42
CA ARG A 384 3.78 19.01 -25.46
C ARG A 384 5.16 19.33 -24.90
N GLU A 385 5.22 20.06 -23.79
CA GLU A 385 6.49 20.37 -23.14
C GLU A 385 7.19 19.11 -22.61
N ILE A 386 6.45 18.14 -22.10
CA ILE A 386 6.99 16.84 -21.68
C ILE A 386 7.51 16.06 -22.90
N HIS A 387 6.72 15.98 -23.97
CA HIS A 387 7.06 15.25 -25.21
C HIS A 387 8.32 15.79 -25.88
N LYS A 388 8.52 17.12 -25.90
CA LYS A 388 9.75 17.78 -26.43
C LYS A 388 11.03 17.30 -25.74
N ARG A 389 10.93 16.74 -24.55
CA ARG A 389 12.07 16.23 -23.75
C ARG A 389 12.23 14.71 -23.88
N GLY A 390 11.54 14.09 -24.83
CA GLY A 390 11.66 12.66 -25.14
C GLY A 390 10.95 11.77 -24.13
N ILE A 391 9.93 12.28 -23.44
CA ILE A 391 9.18 11.52 -22.42
C ILE A 391 7.76 11.34 -22.90
N ALA A 392 7.27 10.10 -22.92
CA ALA A 392 5.84 9.77 -23.05
C ALA A 392 5.34 9.18 -21.73
N ILE A 393 4.16 9.59 -21.26
CA ILE A 393 3.61 9.17 -19.96
C ILE A 393 3.05 7.74 -20.04
N TYR A 394 2.53 7.33 -21.20
CA TYR A 394 2.13 5.96 -21.57
C TYR A 394 0.93 5.36 -20.80
N ASP A 395 0.46 6.05 -19.76
CA ASP A 395 -0.69 5.77 -18.90
C ASP A 395 -1.50 7.05 -18.68
N MET A 396 -1.78 7.81 -19.75
CA MET A 396 -2.57 9.02 -19.64
C MET A 396 -4.04 8.70 -19.35
N ASN A 397 -4.56 9.30 -18.29
CA ASN A 397 -5.97 9.27 -17.89
C ASN A 397 -6.25 10.52 -17.02
N THR A 398 -7.51 10.74 -16.63
CA THR A 398 -7.92 11.95 -15.90
C THR A 398 -7.28 12.10 -14.51
N SER A 399 -6.87 11.00 -13.86
CA SER A 399 -6.13 11.07 -12.59
C SER A 399 -4.71 11.64 -12.73
N LYS A 400 -4.18 11.73 -13.96
CA LYS A 400 -2.87 12.31 -14.26
C LYS A 400 -2.92 13.83 -14.45
N VAL A 401 -4.12 14.40 -14.53
CA VAL A 401 -4.33 15.83 -14.69
C VAL A 401 -4.72 16.40 -13.34
N VAL A 402 -3.86 17.23 -12.76
CA VAL A 402 -4.11 17.92 -11.49
C VAL A 402 -4.24 19.41 -11.75
N SER A 403 -5.14 20.05 -11.01
CA SER A 403 -5.43 21.47 -11.19
C SER A 403 -5.62 22.19 -9.87
N LYS A 404 -5.16 23.45 -9.80
CA LYS A 404 -5.49 24.37 -8.72
C LYS A 404 -5.74 25.76 -9.26
N VAL A 405 -6.53 26.54 -8.53
CA VAL A 405 -6.62 27.98 -8.73
C VAL A 405 -5.54 28.65 -7.88
N ASP A 406 -4.72 29.51 -8.48
CA ASP A 406 -3.72 30.28 -7.73
C ASP A 406 -4.36 31.48 -7.00
N GLU A 407 -3.58 32.17 -6.17
CA GLU A 407 -4.05 33.34 -5.39
C GLU A 407 -4.61 34.47 -6.28
N ALA A 408 -4.20 34.51 -7.56
CA ALA A 408 -4.69 35.47 -8.54
C ALA A 408 -5.98 35.00 -9.24
N GLY A 409 -6.59 33.90 -8.79
CA GLY A 409 -7.80 33.34 -9.38
C GLY A 409 -7.56 32.60 -10.71
N LYS A 410 -6.30 32.34 -11.09
CA LYS A 410 -5.98 31.70 -12.37
C LYS A 410 -5.86 30.19 -12.22
N LEU A 411 -6.54 29.46 -13.11
CA LEU A 411 -6.40 28.00 -13.22
C LEU A 411 -4.97 27.63 -13.63
N ARG A 412 -4.38 26.69 -12.90
CA ARG A 412 -3.07 26.08 -13.18
C ARG A 412 -3.23 24.59 -13.28
N VAL A 413 -2.93 24.04 -14.46
CA VAL A 413 -2.91 22.61 -14.71
C VAL A 413 -1.49 22.08 -14.75
N LYS A 414 -1.29 20.89 -14.18
CA LYS A 414 -0.03 20.14 -14.25
C LYS A 414 -0.30 18.68 -14.54
N LEU A 415 0.71 17.99 -15.07
CA LEU A 415 0.67 16.55 -15.31
C LEU A 415 1.53 15.79 -14.29
N VAL A 416 1.03 14.63 -13.85
CA VAL A 416 1.65 13.78 -12.84
C VAL A 416 1.70 12.31 -13.26
N GLY A 417 2.44 11.49 -12.50
CA GLY A 417 2.37 10.03 -12.58
C GLY A 417 3.31 9.39 -13.60
N PHE A 418 4.61 9.69 -13.54
CA PHE A 418 5.64 9.19 -14.46
C PHE A 418 6.13 7.76 -14.19
N GLY A 419 5.52 7.05 -13.25
CA GLY A 419 5.92 5.67 -12.92
C GLY A 419 5.84 4.71 -14.11
N ARG A 420 4.99 4.98 -15.12
CA ARG A 420 4.89 4.16 -16.36
C ARG A 420 5.43 4.84 -17.60
N ALA A 421 6.12 5.96 -17.43
CA ALA A 421 6.65 6.73 -18.53
C ALA A 421 7.68 5.94 -19.35
N ARG A 422 7.91 6.38 -20.58
CA ARG A 422 9.00 5.91 -21.42
C ARG A 422 9.84 7.10 -21.83
N VAL A 423 11.14 6.93 -21.67
CA VAL A 423 12.15 7.89 -22.10
C VAL A 423 12.73 7.36 -23.40
N MET A 424 12.72 8.18 -24.44
CA MET A 424 13.04 7.76 -25.80
C MET A 424 13.68 8.91 -26.58
N GLN A 425 14.36 8.57 -27.67
CA GLN A 425 14.97 9.56 -28.55
C GLN A 425 13.88 10.38 -29.25
N VAL A 426 13.97 11.71 -29.14
CA VAL A 426 13.03 12.63 -29.80
C VAL A 426 13.13 12.44 -31.31
N LEU A 427 11.97 12.44 -32.00
CA LEU A 427 11.81 12.18 -33.44
C LEU A 427 12.08 10.73 -33.89
N SER A 428 12.27 9.77 -32.99
CA SER A 428 12.23 8.36 -33.38
C SER A 428 10.81 7.92 -33.73
N GLN A 429 10.65 6.83 -34.48
CA GLN A 429 9.33 6.26 -34.77
C GLN A 429 8.57 5.92 -33.48
N GLU A 430 9.25 5.30 -32.51
CA GLU A 430 8.67 5.00 -31.19
C GLU A 430 8.18 6.25 -30.45
N TRP A 431 8.89 7.38 -30.62
CA TRP A 431 8.48 8.67 -30.08
C TRP A 431 7.19 9.19 -30.70
N TYR A 432 7.06 9.15 -32.02
CA TYR A 432 5.81 9.54 -32.67
C TYR A 432 4.63 8.67 -32.21
N GLU A 433 4.81 7.35 -32.16
CA GLU A 433 3.77 6.42 -31.73
C GLU A 433 3.37 6.64 -30.25
N ALA A 434 4.33 6.78 -29.36
CA ALA A 434 4.06 6.94 -27.93
C ALA A 434 3.41 8.29 -27.60
N THR A 435 3.85 9.37 -28.24
CA THR A 435 3.30 10.71 -28.03
C THR A 435 1.90 10.87 -28.65
N ALA A 436 1.66 10.27 -29.83
CA ALA A 436 0.32 10.18 -30.43
C ALA A 436 -0.66 9.40 -29.53
N ARG A 437 -0.20 8.32 -28.90
CA ARG A 437 -0.97 7.54 -27.93
C ARG A 437 -1.35 8.38 -26.71
N ASP A 438 -0.40 9.10 -26.10
CA ASP A 438 -0.68 9.98 -24.97
C ASP A 438 -1.72 11.05 -25.31
N LEU A 439 -1.60 11.67 -26.49
CA LEU A 439 -2.55 12.67 -26.97
C LEU A 439 -3.95 12.09 -27.16
N ALA A 440 -4.06 10.90 -27.76
CA ALA A 440 -5.34 10.22 -27.95
C ALA A 440 -5.99 9.87 -26.61
N LEU A 441 -5.20 9.37 -25.65
CA LEU A 441 -5.67 9.03 -24.31
C LEU A 441 -6.12 10.27 -23.52
N LEU A 442 -5.37 11.38 -23.56
CA LEU A 442 -5.75 12.62 -22.91
C LEU A 442 -7.06 13.19 -23.48
N LYS A 443 -7.21 13.20 -24.81
CA LYS A 443 -8.46 13.63 -25.47
C LYS A 443 -9.64 12.74 -25.08
N LYS A 444 -9.44 11.42 -25.04
CA LYS A 444 -10.48 10.47 -24.62
C LYS A 444 -10.89 10.71 -23.17
N ALA A 445 -9.92 10.84 -22.27
CA ALA A 445 -10.12 11.11 -20.85
C ALA A 445 -10.96 12.39 -20.62
N CYS A 446 -10.67 13.46 -21.36
CA CYS A 446 -11.44 14.71 -21.29
C CYS A 446 -12.82 14.62 -21.97
N HIS A 447 -13.02 13.73 -22.94
CA HIS A 447 -14.35 13.52 -23.52
C HIS A 447 -15.28 12.73 -22.57
N GLU A 448 -14.73 11.79 -21.80
CA GLU A 448 -15.48 11.07 -20.75
C GLU A 448 -15.91 12.02 -19.62
N LEU A 449 -15.07 13.00 -19.28
CA LEU A 449 -15.40 14.12 -18.38
C LEU A 449 -16.65 14.90 -18.85
N LYS A 450 -16.72 15.28 -20.14
CA LYS A 450 -17.88 16.00 -20.71
C LYS A 450 -19.20 15.20 -20.59
N LYS A 451 -19.16 13.90 -20.89
CA LYS A 451 -20.36 13.03 -20.81
C LYS A 451 -20.88 12.83 -19.38
N ASN A 452 -20.01 12.90 -18.38
CA ASN A 452 -20.40 12.70 -16.99
C ASN A 452 -20.95 13.98 -16.35
N SER A 453 -20.49 15.16 -16.77
CA SER A 453 -21.06 16.44 -16.33
C SER A 453 -22.47 16.74 -16.87
N GLU A 454 -22.87 16.09 -17.97
CA GLU A 454 -24.23 16.23 -18.53
C GLU A 454 -25.27 15.30 -17.86
N LYS A 455 -24.83 14.44 -16.93
CA LYS A 455 -25.70 13.50 -16.19
C LYS A 455 -26.04 13.97 -14.76
N PHE A 456 -25.45 15.08 -14.32
CA PHE A 456 -25.75 15.79 -13.09
C PHE A 456 -26.25 17.19 -13.45
#